data_AF-A0A838GKM9-F1
#
_entry.id   AF-A0A838GKM9-F1
#
_cell.length_a   1.000
_cell.length_b   1.000
_cell.length_c   1.000
_cell.angle_alpha   90.00
_cell.angle_beta   90.00
_cell.angle_gamma   90.00
#
_symmetry.space_group_name_H-M   'P 1'
#
loop_
_entity.id
_entity.type
_entity.pdbx_description
1 polymer ?
#
loop_
_entity_poly.entity_id
_entity_poly.type
_entity_poly.pdbx_seq_one_letter_code
_entity_poly.pdbx_strand_id
1 'polypeptide(L)'
;LFDLPRSSWQDYDAGLISEGGGVYPRTAKSIPVSPQVRAALGIAGDGDSMAPADLMRAILLAEVDLFWNGGIGTYVKASTESNVDVGDKANDAIRVNGGDLRCQAVGEGGNLGCTQLGRIEYARTGGRINTDAIDNSAGVDTSDHEVNIKILLDRVVDDGELTVEERNELLASMTDEVGELVLADNYGQNVCIASGLLQGPALLHVHRDYLRELEKAGQLDRALEFLPSERQLTERMAAKEALTGPEYSVLLAYTKMILTDELIDTDLPDDPSLATELVNYFPSALRERYRDRMDDHRLRREIVVTQVVNNVVNNSGVTFHHRLATETGASNEDLVRAHVVAQRVFDMQSVWTAIDRLDSQVDSKVQSAMRLEGRTITERTARWLVINRRPPIAIQPNIDQFHDGVAVVTAALPDVLVGRERTLYAERRDRLTLARVPVELATTVATLPPAYAALGIVESAQRRDLDPVEVARTHFRLGERLQFGRLLERIIALPREDRWQSMVRAALRDELHATHAALTAQVLDATPEGGEPEARVTHWEEQTGVILVRARSRLHEILDSETWDLARLSVALRVVRTLVNAPM
;
A
#
# COMPACT_ATOMS: atom_id res chain seq x y z
N LEU A 1 -10.37 -38.31 7.23
CA LEU A 1 -11.31 -37.41 7.92
C LEU A 1 -12.34 -36.83 6.93
N PHE A 2 -11.91 -36.07 5.92
CA PHE A 2 -12.81 -35.26 5.08
C PHE A 2 -13.60 -36.03 4.01
N ASP A 3 -13.22 -37.27 3.68
CA ASP A 3 -13.94 -38.13 2.73
C ASP A 3 -15.11 -38.92 3.35
N LEU A 4 -15.37 -38.75 4.65
CA LEU A 4 -16.40 -39.49 5.37
C LEU A 4 -17.74 -38.71 5.37
N PRO A 5 -18.90 -39.39 5.18
CA PRO A 5 -20.21 -38.74 5.24
C PRO A 5 -20.50 -38.02 6.58
N ARG A 6 -19.92 -38.52 7.66
CA ARG A 6 -19.82 -37.88 8.97
C ARG A 6 -18.46 -38.20 9.55
N SER A 7 -17.79 -37.19 10.08
CA SER A 7 -16.45 -37.31 10.62
C SER A 7 -16.34 -36.58 11.95
N SER A 8 -15.45 -37.05 12.81
CA SER A 8 -15.03 -36.42 14.06
C SER A 8 -13.51 -36.44 14.15
N TRP A 9 -12.92 -35.67 15.06
CA TRP A 9 -11.48 -35.74 15.29
C TRP A 9 -10.99 -37.15 15.70
N GLN A 10 -11.86 -38.05 16.16
CA GLN A 10 -11.49 -39.45 16.43
C GLN A 10 -11.17 -40.24 15.14
N ASP A 11 -11.65 -39.77 13.99
CA ASP A 11 -11.37 -40.33 12.67
C ASP A 11 -10.11 -39.71 12.03
N TYR A 12 -9.38 -38.87 12.77
CA TYR A 12 -8.07 -38.35 12.37
C TYR A 12 -7.02 -39.47 12.46
N ASP A 13 -6.13 -39.53 11.48
CA ASP A 13 -5.08 -40.55 11.45
C ASP A 13 -4.08 -40.31 12.60
N ALA A 14 -4.14 -41.16 13.62
CA ALA A 14 -3.27 -41.09 14.78
C ALA A 14 -1.78 -41.30 14.42
N GLY A 15 -1.47 -41.93 13.28
CA GLY A 15 -0.10 -42.07 12.78
C GLY A 15 0.54 -40.75 12.36
N LEU A 16 -0.26 -39.70 12.12
CA LEU A 16 0.22 -38.35 11.81
C LEU A 16 0.44 -37.49 13.07
N ILE A 17 0.03 -37.99 14.24
CA ILE A 17 0.19 -37.27 15.51
C ILE A 17 1.57 -37.57 16.08
N SER A 18 2.33 -36.50 16.40
CA SER A 18 3.64 -36.61 17.05
C SER A 18 3.58 -37.41 18.36
N GLU A 19 4.70 -38.05 18.70
CA GLU A 19 4.84 -38.82 19.93
C GLU A 19 4.36 -38.05 21.18
N GLY A 20 3.55 -38.70 22.01
CA GLY A 20 2.99 -38.12 23.23
C GLY A 20 1.76 -37.24 23.01
N GLY A 21 1.41 -36.89 21.77
CA GLY A 21 0.15 -36.24 21.40
C GLY A 21 -1.04 -37.20 21.38
N GLY A 22 -2.24 -36.67 21.15
CA GLY A 22 -3.42 -37.50 21.01
C GLY A 22 -4.70 -36.72 20.76
N VAL A 23 -5.76 -37.45 20.40
CA VAL A 23 -7.12 -36.91 20.26
C VAL A 23 -7.92 -37.28 21.52
N TYR A 24 -8.40 -36.27 22.23
CA TYR A 24 -9.15 -36.45 23.48
C TYR A 24 -10.52 -35.76 23.40
N PRO A 25 -11.61 -36.40 23.87
CA PRO A 25 -12.91 -35.75 23.89
C PRO A 25 -12.95 -34.64 24.94
N ARG A 26 -13.55 -33.50 24.60
CA ARG A 26 -13.74 -32.37 25.54
C ARG A 26 -14.56 -32.74 26.79
N THR A 27 -15.33 -33.83 26.73
CA THR A 27 -16.13 -34.37 27.83
C THR A 27 -15.35 -35.27 28.79
N ALA A 28 -14.06 -35.52 28.54
CA ALA A 28 -13.20 -36.28 29.45
C ALA A 28 -13.12 -35.61 30.83
N LYS A 29 -13.05 -36.40 31.90
CA LYS A 29 -12.83 -35.85 33.26
C LYS A 29 -11.40 -35.39 33.48
N SER A 30 -10.45 -36.08 32.84
CA SER A 30 -9.03 -35.79 32.89
C SER A 30 -8.37 -36.28 31.61
N ILE A 31 -7.37 -35.57 31.13
CA ILE A 31 -6.58 -35.88 29.94
C ILE A 31 -5.13 -36.13 30.39
N PRO A 32 -4.51 -37.26 30.01
CA PRO A 32 -3.11 -37.52 30.33
C PRO A 32 -2.20 -36.49 29.66
N VAL A 33 -1.21 -35.99 30.39
CA VAL A 33 -0.23 -35.01 29.89
C VAL A 33 1.13 -35.66 29.85
N SER A 34 1.56 -36.02 28.64
CA SER A 34 2.88 -36.59 28.38
C SER A 34 4.00 -35.56 28.62
N PRO A 35 5.25 -36.00 28.84
CA PRO A 35 6.40 -35.10 28.89
C PRO A 35 6.53 -34.23 27.62
N GLN A 36 6.21 -34.79 26.45
CA GLN A 36 6.24 -34.10 25.16
C GLN A 36 5.20 -32.97 25.11
N VAL A 37 3.94 -33.24 25.49
CA VAL A 37 2.87 -32.23 25.53
C VAL A 37 3.17 -31.15 26.58
N ARG A 38 3.71 -31.55 27.74
CA ARG A 38 4.12 -30.61 28.79
C ARG A 38 5.16 -29.61 28.27
N ALA A 39 6.19 -30.12 27.59
CA ALA A 39 7.23 -29.30 27.01
C ALA A 39 6.67 -28.38 25.91
N ALA A 40 5.87 -28.92 24.99
CA ALA A 40 5.31 -28.17 23.87
C ALA A 40 4.36 -27.03 24.31
N LEU A 41 3.57 -27.25 25.37
CA LEU A 41 2.60 -26.27 25.87
C LEU A 41 3.13 -25.41 27.04
N GLY A 42 4.37 -25.64 27.48
CA GLY A 42 4.96 -24.92 28.61
C GLY A 42 4.21 -25.11 29.93
N ILE A 43 3.62 -26.29 30.16
CA ILE A 43 2.81 -26.59 31.35
C ILE A 43 3.74 -26.74 32.57
N ALA A 44 3.47 -25.99 33.64
CA ALA A 44 4.21 -26.06 34.90
C ALA A 44 3.78 -27.27 35.78
N GLY A 45 4.71 -27.80 36.58
CA GLY A 45 4.47 -28.89 37.53
C GLY A 45 4.72 -30.30 36.96
N ASP A 46 4.50 -31.32 37.79
CA ASP A 46 4.81 -32.73 37.54
C ASP A 46 3.56 -33.65 37.45
N GLY A 47 2.34 -33.10 37.51
CA GLY A 47 1.11 -33.90 37.48
C GLY A 47 0.84 -34.56 36.12
N ASP A 48 0.55 -35.86 36.11
CA ASP A 48 0.42 -36.68 34.88
C ASP A 48 -0.86 -36.45 34.07
N SER A 49 -1.77 -35.58 34.52
CA SER A 49 -3.04 -35.31 33.83
C SER A 49 -3.62 -33.94 34.17
N MET A 50 -4.49 -33.40 33.29
CA MET A 50 -5.15 -32.11 33.45
C MET A 50 -6.63 -32.18 33.07
N ALA A 51 -7.46 -31.29 33.63
CA ALA A 51 -8.82 -31.11 33.14
C ALA A 51 -8.81 -30.54 31.71
N PRO A 52 -9.78 -30.89 30.84
CA PRO A 52 -9.79 -30.41 29.45
C PRO A 52 -9.77 -28.90 29.31
N ALA A 53 -10.45 -28.17 30.19
CA ALA A 53 -10.48 -26.71 30.16
C ALA A 53 -9.08 -26.10 30.43
N ASP A 54 -8.37 -26.63 31.43
CA ASP A 54 -7.02 -26.18 31.76
C ASP A 54 -6.03 -26.49 30.62
N LEU A 55 -6.18 -27.66 29.98
CA LEU A 55 -5.34 -28.03 28.82
C LEU A 55 -5.62 -27.12 27.62
N MET A 56 -6.89 -26.80 27.33
CA MET A 56 -7.25 -25.85 26.26
C MET A 56 -6.70 -24.44 26.55
N ARG A 57 -6.73 -23.98 27.81
CA ARG A 57 -6.06 -22.72 28.19
C ARG A 57 -4.55 -22.79 27.97
N ALA A 58 -3.91 -23.91 28.31
CA ALA A 58 -2.48 -24.09 28.05
C ALA A 58 -2.16 -24.07 26.55
N ILE A 59 -3.04 -24.61 25.69
CA ILE A 59 -2.91 -24.52 24.23
C ILE A 59 -2.99 -23.06 23.74
N LEU A 60 -3.96 -22.29 24.23
CA LEU A 60 -4.10 -20.87 23.87
C LEU A 60 -2.91 -20.01 24.31
N LEU A 61 -2.24 -20.39 25.40
CA LEU A 61 -1.10 -19.68 26.00
C LEU A 61 0.25 -20.31 25.63
N ALA A 62 0.28 -21.22 24.66
CA ALA A 62 1.50 -21.84 24.19
C ALA A 62 2.40 -20.81 23.47
N GLU A 63 3.71 -20.97 23.61
CA GLU A 63 4.69 -20.18 22.86
C GLU A 63 4.89 -20.82 21.48
N VAL A 64 4.23 -20.24 20.48
CA VAL A 64 4.22 -20.73 19.10
C VAL A 64 4.36 -19.55 18.13
N ASP A 65 4.76 -19.81 16.89
CA ASP A 65 4.85 -18.73 15.90
C ASP A 65 3.45 -18.25 15.46
N LEU A 66 2.52 -19.18 15.23
CA LEU A 66 1.17 -18.88 14.74
C LEU A 66 0.10 -19.61 15.55
N PHE A 67 -0.89 -18.86 16.03
CA PHE A 67 -2.16 -19.40 16.49
C PHE A 67 -3.23 -19.22 15.40
N TRP A 68 -3.64 -20.32 14.78
CA TRP A 68 -4.71 -20.32 13.78
C TRP A 68 -6.04 -20.70 14.41
N ASN A 69 -6.98 -19.76 14.47
CA ASN A 69 -8.32 -20.00 14.98
C ASN A 69 -9.29 -20.34 13.85
N GLY A 70 -9.45 -21.63 13.56
CA GLY A 70 -10.47 -22.15 12.63
C GLY A 70 -11.77 -22.62 13.30
N GLY A 71 -12.01 -22.24 14.56
CA GLY A 71 -13.13 -22.70 15.35
C GLY A 71 -14.30 -21.72 15.41
N ILE A 72 -15.36 -22.12 16.10
CA ILE A 72 -16.49 -21.25 16.47
C ILE A 72 -16.32 -20.84 17.93
N GLY A 73 -16.55 -19.56 18.23
CA GLY A 73 -16.58 -19.01 19.59
C GLY A 73 -15.45 -18.03 19.88
N THR A 74 -15.57 -17.31 20.99
CA THR A 74 -14.66 -16.22 21.36
C THR A 74 -13.75 -16.64 22.50
N TYR A 75 -12.50 -16.92 22.15
CA TYR A 75 -11.46 -17.48 23.03
C TYR A 75 -10.57 -16.41 23.66
N VAL A 76 -10.51 -15.21 23.07
CA VAL A 76 -9.65 -14.12 23.53
C VAL A 76 -10.47 -12.85 23.72
N LYS A 77 -10.32 -12.20 24.87
CA LYS A 77 -10.90 -10.88 25.17
C LYS A 77 -9.85 -9.90 25.67
N ALA A 78 -10.18 -8.62 25.82
CA ALA A 78 -9.34 -7.71 26.59
C ALA A 78 -9.44 -7.99 28.10
N SER A 79 -8.39 -7.66 28.84
CA SER A 79 -8.43 -7.64 30.32
C SER A 79 -9.50 -6.70 30.88
N THR A 80 -9.91 -5.68 30.11
CA THR A 80 -10.96 -4.72 30.47
C THR A 80 -12.39 -5.22 30.24
N GLU A 81 -12.56 -6.34 29.53
CA GLU A 81 -13.88 -6.94 29.27
C GLU A 81 -14.17 -8.04 30.29
N SER A 82 -15.41 -8.18 30.73
CA SER A 82 -15.85 -9.33 31.50
C SER A 82 -16.30 -10.46 30.56
N ASN A 83 -16.34 -11.70 31.07
CA ASN A 83 -16.90 -12.82 30.29
C ASN A 83 -18.39 -12.61 29.94
N VAL A 84 -19.12 -11.84 30.76
CA VAL A 84 -20.52 -11.51 30.51
C VAL A 84 -20.66 -10.60 29.28
N ASP A 85 -19.76 -9.64 29.12
CA ASP A 85 -19.77 -8.70 27.99
C ASP A 85 -19.53 -9.40 26.65
N VAL A 86 -18.69 -10.46 26.65
CA VAL A 86 -18.39 -11.25 25.45
C VAL A 86 -19.59 -12.10 24.98
N GLY A 87 -20.45 -12.53 25.90
CA GLY A 87 -21.69 -13.25 25.56
C GLY A 87 -21.55 -14.73 25.16
N ASP A 88 -20.34 -15.28 25.07
CA ASP A 88 -20.09 -16.69 24.72
C ASP A 88 -19.80 -17.56 25.96
N LYS A 89 -20.87 -18.03 26.62
CA LYS A 89 -20.77 -18.83 27.85
C LYS A 89 -20.05 -20.16 27.67
N ALA A 90 -20.05 -20.73 26.45
CA ALA A 90 -19.46 -22.04 26.20
C ALA A 90 -17.94 -22.02 26.38
N ASN A 91 -17.31 -20.85 26.16
CA ASN A 91 -15.87 -20.67 26.25
C ASN A 91 -15.41 -19.90 27.51
N ASP A 92 -16.31 -19.54 28.43
CA ASP A 92 -15.97 -18.78 29.65
C ASP A 92 -14.85 -19.42 30.48
N ALA A 93 -14.87 -20.76 30.60
CA ALA A 93 -13.88 -21.51 31.37
C ALA A 93 -12.50 -21.59 30.70
N ILE A 94 -12.42 -21.30 29.40
CA ILE A 94 -11.18 -21.38 28.63
C ILE A 94 -10.68 -20.04 28.09
N ARG A 95 -11.50 -18.98 28.18
CA ARG A 95 -11.16 -17.67 27.64
C ARG A 95 -9.92 -17.09 28.32
N VAL A 96 -9.06 -16.45 27.53
CA VAL A 96 -7.83 -15.78 27.99
C VAL A 96 -7.87 -14.30 27.59
N ASN A 97 -6.98 -13.49 28.16
CA ASN A 97 -6.84 -12.10 27.72
C ASN A 97 -5.84 -11.99 26.56
N GLY A 98 -6.01 -11.00 25.69
CA GLY A 98 -5.09 -10.74 24.58
C GLY A 98 -3.67 -10.47 25.07
N GLY A 99 -3.54 -9.79 26.21
CA GLY A 99 -2.24 -9.55 26.86
C GLY A 99 -1.53 -10.80 27.40
N ASP A 100 -2.25 -11.93 27.53
CA ASP A 100 -1.69 -13.20 28.01
C ASP A 100 -1.19 -14.09 26.86
N LEU A 101 -1.54 -13.78 25.61
CA LEU A 101 -1.13 -14.56 24.45
C LEU A 101 0.38 -14.50 24.23
N ARG A 102 0.96 -15.66 23.93
CA ARG A 102 2.41 -15.84 23.72
C ARG A 102 2.80 -16.19 22.29
N CYS A 103 1.81 -16.33 21.40
CA CYS A 103 2.08 -16.55 19.99
C CYS A 103 2.67 -15.29 19.34
N GLN A 104 3.44 -15.43 18.26
CA GLN A 104 3.94 -14.27 17.51
C GLN A 104 2.89 -13.65 16.59
N ALA A 105 2.01 -14.48 16.03
CA ALA A 105 0.90 -14.07 15.19
C ALA A 105 -0.37 -14.89 15.50
N VAL A 106 -1.52 -14.26 15.24
CA VAL A 106 -2.83 -14.90 15.26
C VAL A 106 -3.47 -14.73 13.89
N GLY A 107 -4.00 -15.81 13.33
CA GLY A 107 -4.86 -15.78 12.14
C GLY A 107 -6.25 -16.27 12.49
N GLU A 108 -7.28 -15.49 12.19
CA GLU A 108 -8.67 -15.85 12.45
C GLU A 108 -9.36 -16.40 11.21
N GLY A 109 -9.32 -17.72 11.03
CA GLY A 109 -10.07 -18.41 9.97
C GLY A 109 -11.58 -18.52 10.24
N GLY A 110 -12.00 -18.43 11.51
CA GLY A 110 -13.39 -18.32 11.92
C GLY A 110 -13.78 -16.89 12.31
N ASN A 111 -15.07 -16.63 12.47
CA ASN A 111 -15.57 -15.33 12.94
C ASN A 111 -15.49 -15.19 14.45
N LEU A 112 -15.10 -14.01 14.93
CA LEU A 112 -15.11 -13.57 16.33
C LEU A 112 -14.33 -14.51 17.26
N GLY A 113 -13.21 -15.03 16.78
CA GLY A 113 -12.26 -15.80 17.58
C GLY A 113 -11.70 -15.00 18.76
N CYS A 114 -11.47 -13.72 18.51
CA CYS A 114 -11.07 -12.69 19.43
C CYS A 114 -12.13 -11.57 19.44
N THR A 115 -12.42 -10.98 20.60
CA THR A 115 -13.09 -9.67 20.63
C THR A 115 -12.20 -8.61 19.99
N GLN A 116 -12.78 -7.51 19.49
CA GLN A 116 -12.00 -6.41 18.93
C GLN A 116 -11.00 -5.80 19.94
N LEU A 117 -11.44 -5.58 21.18
CA LEU A 117 -10.55 -5.06 22.23
C LEU A 117 -9.45 -6.07 22.60
N GLY A 118 -9.74 -7.37 22.59
CA GLY A 118 -8.73 -8.42 22.78
C GLY A 118 -7.67 -8.44 21.68
N ARG A 119 -8.06 -8.23 20.41
CA ARG A 119 -7.11 -8.08 19.29
C ARG A 119 -6.21 -6.86 19.51
N ILE A 120 -6.79 -5.73 19.90
CA ILE A 120 -6.05 -4.49 20.17
C ILE A 120 -5.08 -4.69 21.34
N GLU A 121 -5.51 -5.33 22.43
CA GLU A 121 -4.64 -5.63 23.59
C GLU A 121 -3.44 -6.48 23.18
N TYR A 122 -3.67 -7.57 22.44
CA TYR A 122 -2.59 -8.43 21.92
C TYR A 122 -1.66 -7.69 20.94
N ALA A 123 -2.21 -6.88 20.03
CA ALA A 123 -1.39 -6.09 19.11
C ALA A 123 -0.48 -5.10 19.85
N ARG A 124 -0.94 -4.52 20.97
CA ARG A 124 -0.15 -3.59 21.79
C ARG A 124 0.95 -4.27 22.62
N THR A 125 0.90 -5.59 22.82
CA THR A 125 2.00 -6.35 23.43
C THR A 125 3.07 -6.76 22.40
N GLY A 126 2.88 -6.42 21.12
CA GLY A 126 3.81 -6.73 20.02
C GLY A 126 3.37 -7.93 19.16
N GLY A 127 2.20 -8.51 19.45
CA GLY A 127 1.58 -9.55 18.64
C GLY A 127 1.13 -9.04 17.27
N ARG A 128 1.04 -9.96 16.29
CA ARG A 128 0.54 -9.65 14.94
C ARG A 128 -0.85 -10.26 14.74
N ILE A 129 -1.83 -9.42 14.50
CA ILE A 129 -3.22 -9.83 14.29
C ILE A 129 -3.95 -8.73 13.49
N ASN A 130 -4.86 -9.12 12.61
CA ASN A 130 -5.78 -8.22 11.94
C ASN A 130 -7.18 -8.37 12.57
N THR A 131 -8.23 -7.93 11.88
CA THR A 131 -9.58 -8.42 12.16
C THR A 131 -9.83 -9.73 11.41
N ASP A 132 -10.71 -10.58 11.95
CA ASP A 132 -11.24 -11.75 11.24
C ASP A 132 -11.72 -11.45 9.82
N ALA A 133 -12.38 -10.30 9.62
CA ALA A 133 -12.84 -9.87 8.30
C ALA A 133 -11.71 -9.66 7.27
N ILE A 134 -10.46 -9.55 7.68
CA ILE A 134 -9.29 -9.57 6.78
C ILE A 134 -8.80 -11.00 6.62
N ASP A 135 -8.65 -11.74 7.71
CA ASP A 135 -8.01 -13.07 7.73
C ASP A 135 -8.88 -14.18 7.09
N ASN A 136 -10.22 -14.03 7.11
CA ASN A 136 -11.17 -15.01 6.56
C ASN A 136 -11.96 -14.50 5.33
N SER A 137 -11.56 -13.36 4.75
CA SER A 137 -12.30 -12.72 3.66
C SER A 137 -12.43 -13.58 2.39
N ALA A 138 -11.50 -14.53 2.20
CA ALA A 138 -11.44 -15.43 1.05
C ALA A 138 -12.75 -16.20 0.79
N GLY A 139 -13.53 -16.53 1.82
CA GLY A 139 -14.81 -17.22 1.63
C GLY A 139 -15.87 -16.36 0.93
N VAL A 140 -15.91 -15.07 1.26
CA VAL A 140 -16.82 -14.10 0.63
C VAL A 140 -16.34 -13.80 -0.79
N ASP A 141 -15.04 -13.59 -0.97
CA ASP A 141 -14.42 -13.30 -2.26
C ASP A 141 -14.59 -14.46 -3.27
N THR A 142 -14.39 -15.70 -2.82
CA THR A 142 -14.67 -16.90 -3.65
C THR A 142 -16.13 -16.94 -4.11
N SER A 143 -17.07 -16.55 -3.22
CA SER A 143 -18.49 -16.51 -3.55
C SER A 143 -18.82 -15.41 -4.56
N ASP A 144 -18.15 -14.24 -4.46
CA ASP A 144 -18.29 -13.15 -5.41
C ASP A 144 -17.84 -13.58 -6.82
N HIS A 145 -16.65 -14.18 -6.93
CA HIS A 145 -16.15 -14.77 -8.18
C HIS A 145 -17.12 -15.81 -8.74
N GLU A 146 -17.60 -16.74 -7.92
CA GLU A 146 -18.55 -17.78 -8.37
C GLU A 146 -19.84 -17.16 -8.93
N VAL A 147 -20.40 -16.16 -8.25
CA VAL A 147 -21.63 -15.48 -8.69
C VAL A 147 -21.40 -14.72 -9.99
N ASN A 148 -20.33 -13.94 -10.10
CA ASN A 148 -20.04 -13.15 -11.30
C ASN A 148 -19.71 -14.04 -12.51
N ILE A 149 -19.01 -15.16 -12.30
CA ILE A 149 -18.81 -16.16 -13.35
C ILE A 149 -20.14 -16.75 -13.82
N LYS A 150 -21.05 -17.09 -12.89
CA LYS A 150 -22.38 -17.60 -13.24
C LYS A 150 -23.20 -16.58 -14.02
N ILE A 151 -23.20 -15.31 -13.61
CA ILE A 151 -23.90 -14.23 -14.32
C ILE A 151 -23.39 -14.11 -15.77
N LEU A 152 -22.08 -14.19 -15.98
CA LEU A 152 -21.48 -14.18 -17.33
C LEU A 152 -21.94 -15.40 -18.15
N LEU A 153 -21.81 -16.60 -17.59
CA LEU A 153 -22.07 -17.86 -18.30
C LEU A 153 -23.56 -18.15 -18.50
N ASP A 154 -24.44 -17.71 -17.61
CA ASP A 154 -25.90 -17.91 -17.75
C ASP A 154 -26.41 -17.27 -19.05
N ARG A 155 -25.84 -16.12 -19.46
CA ARG A 155 -26.18 -15.51 -20.76
C ARG A 155 -25.69 -16.33 -21.95
N VAL A 156 -24.51 -16.95 -21.85
CA VAL A 156 -23.98 -17.85 -22.89
C VAL A 156 -24.86 -19.09 -23.02
N VAL A 157 -25.37 -19.60 -21.90
CA VAL A 157 -26.33 -20.70 -21.86
C VAL A 157 -27.67 -20.29 -22.47
N ASP A 158 -28.19 -19.10 -22.12
CA ASP A 158 -29.44 -18.57 -22.68
C ASP A 158 -29.36 -18.37 -24.20
N ASP A 159 -28.19 -17.98 -24.72
CA ASP A 159 -27.92 -17.84 -26.16
C ASP A 159 -27.73 -19.21 -26.86
N GLY A 160 -27.72 -20.32 -26.11
CA GLY A 160 -27.62 -21.69 -26.60
C GLY A 160 -26.21 -22.13 -27.00
N GLU A 161 -25.17 -21.34 -26.66
CA GLU A 161 -23.76 -21.65 -26.97
C GLU A 161 -23.14 -22.64 -25.99
N LEU A 162 -23.72 -22.78 -24.79
CA LEU A 162 -23.25 -23.67 -23.73
C LEU A 162 -24.45 -24.37 -23.08
N THR A 163 -24.33 -25.65 -22.76
CA THR A 163 -25.32 -26.35 -21.92
C THR A 163 -25.08 -26.09 -20.43
N VAL A 164 -26.08 -26.37 -19.59
CA VAL A 164 -25.94 -26.23 -18.12
C VAL A 164 -24.88 -27.19 -17.58
N GLU A 165 -24.81 -28.40 -18.15
CA GLU A 165 -23.81 -29.41 -17.82
C GLU A 165 -22.40 -28.91 -18.14
N GLU A 166 -22.16 -28.42 -19.36
CA GLU A 166 -20.86 -27.87 -19.77
C GLU A 166 -20.48 -26.62 -18.96
N ARG A 167 -21.45 -25.78 -18.58
CA ARG A 167 -21.23 -24.66 -17.65
C ARG A 167 -20.68 -25.15 -16.32
N ASN A 168 -21.29 -26.18 -15.74
CA ASN A 168 -20.89 -26.68 -14.42
C ASN A 168 -19.49 -27.32 -14.48
N GLU A 169 -19.18 -28.05 -15.56
CA GLU A 169 -17.83 -28.58 -15.80
C GLU A 169 -16.79 -27.45 -15.96
N LEU A 170 -17.13 -26.40 -16.71
CA LEU A 170 -16.27 -25.24 -16.86
C LEU A 170 -16.03 -24.53 -15.52
N LEU A 171 -17.09 -24.31 -14.73
CA LEU A 171 -16.99 -23.70 -13.39
C LEU A 171 -16.05 -24.51 -12.47
N ALA A 172 -16.23 -25.83 -12.43
CA ALA A 172 -15.38 -26.72 -11.64
C ALA A 172 -13.92 -26.73 -12.14
N SER A 173 -13.69 -26.57 -13.45
CA SER A 173 -12.33 -26.54 -14.00
C SER A 173 -11.52 -25.30 -13.61
N MET A 174 -12.17 -24.23 -13.15
CA MET A 174 -11.53 -22.95 -12.81
C MET A 174 -11.24 -22.80 -11.30
N THR A 175 -11.57 -23.79 -10.47
CA THR A 175 -11.47 -23.68 -9.00
C THR A 175 -10.09 -23.23 -8.52
N ASP A 176 -9.01 -23.80 -9.08
CA ASP A 176 -7.65 -23.45 -8.66
C ASP A 176 -7.28 -22.00 -9.03
N GLU A 177 -7.63 -21.55 -10.25
CA GLU A 177 -7.35 -20.16 -10.69
C GLU A 177 -8.20 -19.15 -9.91
N VAL A 178 -9.46 -19.46 -9.58
CA VAL A 178 -10.25 -18.61 -8.66
C VAL A 178 -9.58 -18.52 -7.30
N GLY A 179 -9.03 -19.63 -6.79
CA GLY A 179 -8.23 -19.62 -5.56
C GLY A 179 -7.03 -18.69 -5.62
N GLU A 180 -6.30 -18.67 -6.74
CA GLU A 180 -5.17 -17.75 -6.95
C GLU A 180 -5.61 -16.28 -7.00
N LEU A 181 -6.72 -15.96 -7.67
CA LEU A 181 -7.27 -14.61 -7.73
C LEU A 181 -7.68 -14.09 -6.34
N VAL A 182 -8.37 -14.92 -5.57
CA VAL A 182 -8.80 -14.62 -4.20
C VAL A 182 -7.61 -14.42 -3.26
N LEU A 183 -6.59 -15.27 -3.38
CA LEU A 183 -5.36 -15.13 -2.59
C LEU A 183 -4.59 -13.84 -2.94
N ALA A 184 -4.59 -13.43 -4.21
CA ALA A 184 -3.96 -12.20 -4.63
C ALA A 184 -4.62 -10.95 -3.99
N ASP A 185 -5.95 -10.91 -3.89
CA ASP A 185 -6.63 -9.80 -3.19
C ASP A 185 -6.28 -9.78 -1.69
N ASN A 186 -6.39 -10.93 -1.02
CA ASN A 186 -6.07 -11.08 0.40
C ASN A 186 -4.61 -10.70 0.72
N TYR A 187 -3.68 -11.05 -0.17
CA TYR A 187 -2.28 -10.68 -0.07
C TYR A 187 -2.10 -9.15 -0.14
N GLY A 188 -2.74 -8.50 -1.11
CA GLY A 188 -2.68 -7.04 -1.28
C GLY A 188 -3.19 -6.27 -0.06
N GLN A 189 -4.25 -6.75 0.59
CA GLN A 189 -4.80 -6.15 1.81
C GLN A 189 -3.82 -6.23 2.99
N ASN A 190 -3.20 -7.40 3.19
CA ASN A 190 -2.22 -7.59 4.25
C ASN A 190 -0.94 -6.75 4.03
N VAL A 191 -0.48 -6.66 2.78
CA VAL A 191 0.64 -5.79 2.40
C VAL A 191 0.33 -4.32 2.69
N CYS A 192 -0.90 -3.88 2.41
CA CYS A 192 -1.35 -2.53 2.72
C CYS A 192 -1.30 -2.24 4.22
N ILE A 193 -1.82 -3.14 5.05
CA ILE A 193 -1.81 -3.02 6.52
C ILE A 193 -0.36 -2.97 7.02
N ALA A 194 0.48 -3.92 6.61
CA ALA A 194 1.89 -3.96 7.01
C ALA A 194 2.64 -2.66 6.68
N SER A 195 2.44 -2.14 5.45
CA SER A 195 3.03 -0.86 5.02
C SER A 195 2.48 0.32 5.81
N GLY A 196 1.18 0.31 6.13
CA GLY A 196 0.50 1.31 6.94
C GLY A 196 1.05 1.37 8.37
N LEU A 197 1.27 0.22 9.00
CA LEU A 197 1.83 0.13 10.35
C LEU A 197 3.28 0.63 10.41
N LEU A 198 4.07 0.38 9.36
CA LEU A 198 5.45 0.89 9.27
C LEU A 198 5.52 2.43 9.22
N GLN A 199 4.54 3.08 8.58
CA GLN A 199 4.42 4.55 8.55
C GLN A 199 3.54 5.13 9.67
N GLY A 200 2.90 4.27 10.46
CA GLY A 200 1.80 4.59 11.36
C GLY A 200 2.06 5.78 12.29
N PRO A 201 3.18 5.83 13.04
CA PRO A 201 3.46 6.92 13.96
C PRO A 201 3.56 8.28 13.27
N ALA A 202 4.16 8.33 12.07
CA ALA A 202 4.31 9.57 11.31
C ALA A 202 2.98 10.05 10.69
N LEU A 203 1.99 9.16 10.57
CA LEU A 203 0.70 9.44 9.95
C LEU A 203 -0.47 9.47 10.94
N LEU A 204 -0.24 9.28 12.25
CA LEU A 204 -1.33 9.24 13.23
C LEU A 204 -2.15 10.54 13.25
N HIS A 205 -1.52 11.69 13.04
CA HIS A 205 -2.24 12.98 12.91
C HIS A 205 -3.22 12.98 11.72
N VAL A 206 -2.86 12.33 10.61
CA VAL A 206 -3.72 12.16 9.43
C VAL A 206 -4.84 11.17 9.71
N HIS A 207 -4.53 10.02 10.34
CA HIS A 207 -5.56 9.06 10.73
C HIS A 207 -6.59 9.71 11.66
N ARG A 208 -6.15 10.52 12.62
CA ARG A 208 -7.05 11.28 13.51
C ARG A 208 -7.95 12.24 12.74
N ASP A 209 -7.38 13.04 11.84
CA ASP A 209 -8.16 13.98 11.04
C ASP A 209 -9.17 13.24 10.14
N TYR A 210 -8.76 12.11 9.54
CA TYR A 210 -9.63 11.29 8.70
C TYR A 210 -10.79 10.67 9.48
N LEU A 211 -10.50 10.06 10.64
CA LEU A 211 -11.53 9.51 11.54
C LEU A 211 -12.57 10.58 11.93
N ARG A 212 -12.12 11.80 12.22
CA ARG A 212 -13.02 12.92 12.53
C ARG A 212 -13.91 13.30 11.35
N GLU A 213 -13.37 13.33 10.13
CA GLU A 213 -14.18 13.63 8.94
C GLU A 213 -15.21 12.52 8.66
N LEU A 214 -14.85 11.24 8.84
CA LEU A 214 -15.77 10.12 8.70
C LEU A 214 -16.94 10.18 9.69
N GLU A 215 -16.66 10.48 10.97
CA GLU A 215 -17.71 10.67 11.98
C GLU A 215 -18.60 11.87 11.65
N LYS A 216 -18.00 12.99 11.23
CA LYS A 216 -18.74 14.19 10.84
C LYS A 216 -19.66 13.96 9.64
N ALA A 217 -19.25 13.10 8.71
CA ALA A 217 -20.06 12.66 7.58
C ALA A 217 -21.13 11.62 7.96
N GLY A 218 -21.13 11.11 9.20
CA GLY A 218 -22.04 10.05 9.64
C GLY A 218 -21.70 8.68 9.05
N GLN A 219 -20.50 8.51 8.48
CA GLN A 219 -20.05 7.29 7.83
C GLN A 219 -19.38 6.31 8.80
N LEU A 220 -18.98 6.77 9.99
CA LEU A 220 -18.29 5.96 11.00
C LEU A 220 -18.77 6.33 12.40
N ASP A 221 -18.95 5.33 13.26
CA ASP A 221 -19.06 5.50 14.71
C ASP A 221 -17.85 4.84 15.37
N ARG A 222 -16.92 5.64 15.90
CA ARG A 222 -15.70 5.10 16.51
C ARG A 222 -15.97 4.24 17.74
N ALA A 223 -17.01 4.53 18.50
CA ALA A 223 -17.31 3.78 19.71
C ALA A 223 -17.84 2.38 19.36
N LEU A 224 -18.68 2.28 18.32
CA LEU A 224 -19.19 1.01 17.80
C LEU A 224 -18.07 0.12 17.27
N GLU A 225 -17.10 0.72 16.59
CA GLU A 225 -15.96 0.03 15.97
C GLU A 225 -14.75 -0.16 16.91
N PHE A 226 -14.88 0.24 18.18
CA PHE A 226 -13.81 0.19 19.18
C PHE A 226 -12.53 0.94 18.76
N LEU A 227 -12.68 1.99 17.95
CA LEU A 227 -11.59 2.87 17.51
C LEU A 227 -11.26 3.90 18.60
N PRO A 228 -10.01 4.41 18.64
CA PRO A 228 -9.58 5.30 19.71
C PRO A 228 -10.29 6.65 19.67
N SER A 229 -10.71 7.11 20.84
CA SER A 229 -11.26 8.46 21.06
C SER A 229 -10.22 9.57 20.81
N GLU A 230 -10.68 10.82 20.66
CA GLU A 230 -9.79 11.99 20.53
C GLU A 230 -8.73 12.08 21.63
N ARG A 231 -9.12 11.79 22.87
CA ARG A 231 -8.19 11.80 24.02
C ARG A 231 -7.11 10.73 23.85
N GLN A 232 -7.49 9.50 23.51
CA GLN A 232 -6.55 8.40 23.30
C GLN A 232 -5.63 8.66 22.10
N LEU A 233 -6.14 9.19 21.00
CA LEU A 233 -5.32 9.58 19.84
C LEU A 233 -4.28 10.64 20.20
N THR A 234 -4.67 11.63 21.01
CA THR A 234 -3.74 12.67 21.49
C THR A 234 -2.64 12.08 22.37
N GLU A 235 -2.99 11.18 23.30
CA GLU A 235 -2.03 10.48 24.16
C GLU A 235 -1.07 9.62 23.34
N ARG A 236 -1.59 8.87 22.35
CA ARG A 236 -0.77 8.05 21.44
C ARG A 236 0.17 8.89 20.59
N MET A 237 -0.27 10.06 20.09
CA MET A 237 0.60 10.98 19.36
C MET A 237 1.77 11.48 20.22
N ALA A 238 1.50 11.84 21.49
CA ALA A 238 2.56 12.25 22.42
C ALA A 238 3.55 11.10 22.72
N ALA A 239 3.05 9.87 22.76
CA ALA A 239 3.86 8.66 22.93
C ALA A 239 4.53 8.15 21.64
N LYS A 240 4.30 8.80 20.48
CA LYS A 240 4.72 8.33 19.15
C LYS A 240 4.24 6.92 18.81
N GLU A 241 3.06 6.55 19.30
CA GLU A 241 2.35 5.33 18.95
C GLU A 241 1.53 5.51 17.66
N ALA A 242 0.94 4.43 17.15
CA ALA A 242 0.11 4.40 15.95
C ALA A 242 -1.26 3.74 16.22
N LEU A 243 -2.07 3.62 15.16
CA LEU A 243 -3.14 2.62 15.15
C LEU A 243 -2.53 1.22 15.12
N THR A 244 -3.19 0.27 15.77
CA THR A 244 -2.86 -1.16 15.75
C THR A 244 -3.37 -1.81 14.46
N GLY A 245 -2.89 -3.03 14.15
CA GLY A 245 -3.37 -3.81 12.99
C GLY A 245 -4.90 -3.94 12.92
N PRO A 246 -5.60 -4.31 14.01
CA PRO A 246 -7.06 -4.40 14.03
C PRO A 246 -7.76 -3.05 13.81
N GLU A 247 -7.27 -1.97 14.41
CA GLU A 247 -7.82 -0.62 14.19
C GLU A 247 -7.60 -0.14 12.74
N TYR A 248 -6.44 -0.46 12.15
CA TYR A 248 -6.13 -0.13 10.76
C TYR A 248 -6.96 -0.98 9.78
N SER A 249 -7.25 -2.23 10.12
CA SER A 249 -8.09 -3.14 9.33
C SER A 249 -9.52 -2.60 9.20
N VAL A 250 -10.10 -2.10 10.29
CA VAL A 250 -11.39 -1.40 10.27
C VAL A 250 -11.32 -0.19 9.34
N LEU A 251 -10.33 0.68 9.52
CA LEU A 251 -10.21 1.88 8.68
C LEU A 251 -10.01 1.55 7.20
N LEU A 252 -9.32 0.46 6.88
CA LEU A 252 -9.15 -0.06 5.52
C LEU A 252 -10.50 -0.46 4.90
N ALA A 253 -11.32 -1.22 5.61
CA ALA A 253 -12.64 -1.65 5.15
C ALA A 253 -13.55 -0.44 4.86
N TYR A 254 -13.63 0.51 5.81
CA TYR A 254 -14.41 1.75 5.64
C TYR A 254 -13.91 2.57 4.44
N THR A 255 -12.59 2.69 4.26
CA THR A 255 -12.02 3.43 3.13
C THR A 255 -12.45 2.83 1.79
N LYS A 256 -12.38 1.50 1.66
CA LYS A 256 -12.78 0.81 0.42
C LYS A 256 -14.28 0.95 0.15
N MET A 257 -15.11 0.79 1.17
CA MET A 257 -16.57 0.93 1.05
C MET A 257 -16.95 2.34 0.59
N ILE A 258 -16.39 3.37 1.24
CA ILE A 258 -16.70 4.77 0.91
C ILE A 258 -16.25 5.13 -0.51
N LEU A 259 -15.05 4.73 -0.91
CA LEU A 259 -14.57 5.00 -2.27
C LEU A 259 -15.40 4.23 -3.31
N THR A 260 -15.81 3.00 -3.02
CA THR A 260 -16.65 2.21 -3.93
C THR A 260 -18.01 2.88 -4.12
N ASP A 261 -18.67 3.26 -3.02
CA ASP A 261 -19.97 3.92 -3.03
C ASP A 261 -19.93 5.28 -3.75
N GLU A 262 -18.85 6.04 -3.61
CA GLU A 262 -18.71 7.33 -4.31
C GLU A 262 -18.44 7.15 -5.81
N LEU A 263 -17.59 6.18 -6.18
CA LEU A 263 -17.11 6.03 -7.56
C LEU A 263 -18.08 5.28 -8.46
N ILE A 264 -18.94 4.42 -7.92
CA ILE A 264 -19.90 3.63 -8.70
C ILE A 264 -20.90 4.49 -9.49
N ASP A 265 -21.19 5.70 -9.02
CA ASP A 265 -22.11 6.64 -9.65
C ASP A 265 -21.41 7.63 -10.61
N THR A 266 -20.10 7.50 -10.81
CA THR A 266 -19.30 8.38 -11.70
C THR A 266 -19.13 7.79 -13.11
N ASP A 267 -18.44 8.53 -13.99
CA ASP A 267 -18.05 8.04 -15.33
C ASP A 267 -16.76 7.20 -15.30
N LEU A 268 -16.12 7.03 -14.14
CA LEU A 268 -14.93 6.18 -13.97
C LEU A 268 -15.13 4.75 -14.49
N PRO A 269 -16.20 4.02 -14.11
CA PRO A 269 -16.32 2.60 -14.42
C PRO A 269 -16.53 2.31 -15.92
N ASP A 270 -16.89 3.35 -16.69
CA ASP A 270 -17.10 3.26 -18.14
C ASP A 270 -15.88 3.74 -18.95
N ASP A 271 -14.79 4.17 -18.29
CA ASP A 271 -13.58 4.58 -18.99
C ASP A 271 -12.96 3.36 -19.73
N PRO A 272 -12.80 3.42 -21.07
CA PRO A 272 -12.27 2.28 -21.84
C PRO A 272 -10.88 1.83 -21.38
N SER A 273 -10.10 2.74 -20.78
CA SER A 273 -8.77 2.45 -20.24
C SER A 273 -8.82 1.43 -19.09
N LEU A 274 -9.97 1.25 -18.44
CA LEU A 274 -10.19 0.33 -17.32
C LEU A 274 -10.83 -0.99 -17.73
N ALA A 275 -11.10 -1.20 -19.02
CA ALA A 275 -11.68 -2.46 -19.53
C ALA A 275 -10.81 -3.68 -19.21
N THR A 276 -9.50 -3.49 -19.03
CA THR A 276 -8.57 -4.56 -18.61
C THR A 276 -8.85 -5.03 -17.17
N GLU A 277 -9.31 -4.16 -16.27
CA GLU A 277 -9.60 -4.52 -14.88
C GLU A 277 -10.80 -5.49 -14.80
N LEU A 278 -11.83 -5.24 -15.61
CA LEU A 278 -12.96 -6.15 -15.76
C LEU A 278 -12.53 -7.54 -16.23
N VAL A 279 -11.58 -7.59 -17.16
CA VAL A 279 -11.19 -8.85 -17.78
C VAL A 279 -10.25 -9.64 -16.90
N ASN A 280 -9.31 -8.97 -16.24
CA ASN A 280 -8.41 -9.61 -15.29
C ASN A 280 -9.12 -10.12 -14.03
N TYR A 281 -10.33 -9.63 -13.74
CA TYR A 281 -11.18 -10.21 -12.71
C TYR A 281 -11.59 -11.66 -13.01
N PHE A 282 -11.77 -12.03 -14.29
CA PHE A 282 -12.22 -13.37 -14.65
C PHE A 282 -11.05 -14.34 -14.89
N PRO A 283 -11.22 -15.64 -14.60
CA PRO A 283 -10.25 -16.68 -14.95
C PRO A 283 -9.90 -16.71 -16.45
N SER A 284 -8.68 -17.16 -16.76
CA SER A 284 -8.09 -17.27 -18.10
C SER A 284 -9.02 -17.95 -19.11
N ALA A 285 -9.65 -19.06 -18.71
CA ALA A 285 -10.57 -19.80 -19.56
C ALA A 285 -11.76 -18.94 -20.04
N LEU A 286 -12.24 -17.99 -19.23
CA LEU A 286 -13.30 -17.06 -19.62
C LEU A 286 -12.76 -15.88 -20.42
N ARG A 287 -11.58 -15.37 -20.06
CA ARG A 287 -10.89 -14.30 -20.80
C ARG A 287 -10.66 -14.69 -22.25
N GLU A 288 -10.26 -15.93 -22.50
CA GLU A 288 -9.97 -16.43 -23.84
C GLU A 288 -11.23 -16.72 -24.68
N ARG A 289 -12.28 -17.25 -24.05
CA ARG A 289 -13.47 -17.76 -24.77
C ARG A 289 -14.62 -16.77 -24.84
N TYR A 290 -14.76 -15.90 -23.85
CA TYR A 290 -15.94 -15.06 -23.66
C TYR A 290 -15.61 -13.59 -23.45
N ARG A 291 -14.44 -13.12 -23.91
CA ARG A 291 -14.05 -11.70 -23.80
C ARG A 291 -15.13 -10.75 -24.30
N ASP A 292 -15.68 -11.02 -25.48
CA ASP A 292 -16.67 -10.17 -26.13
C ASP A 292 -18.00 -10.11 -25.36
N ARG A 293 -18.22 -11.03 -24.41
CA ARG A 293 -19.41 -11.06 -23.55
C ARG A 293 -19.21 -10.25 -22.25
N MET A 294 -17.96 -9.99 -21.85
CA MET A 294 -17.66 -9.32 -20.57
C MET A 294 -18.12 -7.87 -20.57
N ASP A 295 -18.02 -7.16 -21.70
CA ASP A 295 -18.41 -5.76 -21.78
C ASP A 295 -19.92 -5.56 -21.55
N ASP A 296 -20.75 -6.60 -21.76
CA ASP A 296 -22.17 -6.58 -21.45
C ASP A 296 -22.51 -7.20 -20.06
N HIS A 297 -21.52 -7.48 -19.22
CA HIS A 297 -21.76 -8.05 -17.90
C HIS A 297 -22.64 -7.11 -17.05
N ARG A 298 -23.68 -7.66 -16.41
CA ARG A 298 -24.67 -6.83 -15.68
C ARG A 298 -24.07 -6.06 -14.51
N LEU A 299 -23.02 -6.60 -13.90
CA LEU A 299 -22.27 -5.99 -12.80
C LEU A 299 -20.91 -5.44 -13.25
N ARG A 300 -20.77 -5.08 -14.53
CA ARG A 300 -19.50 -4.57 -15.09
C ARG A 300 -18.96 -3.41 -14.27
N ARG A 301 -19.81 -2.43 -13.95
CA ARG A 301 -19.42 -1.21 -13.26
C ARG A 301 -18.94 -1.52 -11.84
N GLU A 302 -19.67 -2.38 -11.14
CA GLU A 302 -19.37 -2.82 -9.77
C GLU A 302 -18.04 -3.58 -9.70
N ILE A 303 -17.80 -4.50 -10.65
CA ILE A 303 -16.52 -5.23 -10.76
C ILE A 303 -15.38 -4.26 -11.01
N VAL A 304 -15.50 -3.37 -12.01
CA VAL A 304 -14.45 -2.41 -12.35
C VAL A 304 -14.12 -1.50 -11.16
N VAL A 305 -15.13 -0.93 -10.49
CA VAL A 305 -14.91 -0.07 -9.33
C VAL A 305 -14.24 -0.82 -8.20
N THR A 306 -14.72 -2.02 -7.87
CA THR A 306 -14.14 -2.84 -6.81
C THR A 306 -12.67 -3.14 -7.08
N GLN A 307 -12.33 -3.56 -8.30
CA GLN A 307 -10.94 -3.84 -8.70
C GLN A 307 -10.06 -2.59 -8.64
N VAL A 308 -10.54 -1.45 -9.14
CA VAL A 308 -9.79 -0.19 -9.13
C VAL A 308 -9.59 0.33 -7.71
N VAL A 309 -10.62 0.30 -6.85
CA VAL A 309 -10.54 0.72 -5.46
C VAL A 309 -9.60 -0.21 -4.67
N ASN A 310 -9.71 -1.52 -4.85
CA ASN A 310 -8.78 -2.48 -4.23
C ASN A 310 -7.34 -2.18 -4.65
N ASN A 311 -7.08 -2.03 -5.94
CA ASN A 311 -5.76 -1.70 -6.46
C ASN A 311 -5.22 -0.38 -5.88
N VAL A 312 -6.00 0.70 -5.91
CA VAL A 312 -5.57 2.02 -5.39
C VAL A 312 -5.33 1.94 -3.89
N VAL A 313 -6.29 1.45 -3.11
CA VAL A 313 -6.18 1.44 -1.65
C VAL A 313 -5.07 0.51 -1.18
N ASN A 314 -4.93 -0.69 -1.78
CA ASN A 314 -3.89 -1.63 -1.39
C ASN A 314 -2.47 -1.06 -1.61
N ASN A 315 -2.28 -0.26 -2.67
CA ASN A 315 -0.98 0.29 -3.03
C ASN A 315 -0.70 1.67 -2.40
N SER A 316 -1.72 2.51 -2.22
CA SER A 316 -1.57 3.87 -1.68
C SER A 316 -1.88 3.99 -0.18
N GLY A 317 -2.61 3.02 0.40
CA GLY A 317 -3.03 3.02 1.80
C GLY A 317 -4.26 3.86 2.09
N VAL A 318 -4.78 3.73 3.32
CA VAL A 318 -6.12 4.24 3.71
C VAL A 318 -6.26 5.77 3.71
N THR A 319 -5.14 6.50 3.82
CA THR A 319 -5.15 7.97 3.90
C THR A 319 -4.86 8.68 2.60
N PHE A 320 -4.59 7.95 1.51
CA PHE A 320 -4.23 8.52 0.21
C PHE A 320 -5.26 9.55 -0.27
N HIS A 321 -6.50 9.11 -0.46
CA HIS A 321 -7.58 9.94 -1.00
C HIS A 321 -7.84 11.15 -0.09
N HIS A 322 -7.99 10.93 1.22
CA HIS A 322 -8.25 11.99 2.19
C HIS A 322 -7.14 13.06 2.20
N ARG A 323 -5.86 12.65 2.22
CA ARG A 323 -4.73 13.58 2.19
C ARG A 323 -4.72 14.38 0.90
N LEU A 324 -4.70 13.70 -0.25
CA LEU A 324 -4.55 14.41 -1.51
C LEU A 324 -5.76 15.29 -1.82
N ALA A 325 -6.98 14.86 -1.49
CA ALA A 325 -8.18 15.68 -1.61
C ALA A 325 -8.07 16.94 -0.75
N THR A 326 -7.64 16.80 0.51
CA THR A 326 -7.43 17.95 1.41
C THR A 326 -6.35 18.91 0.89
N GLU A 327 -5.27 18.38 0.32
CA GLU A 327 -4.13 19.18 -0.14
C GLU A 327 -4.34 19.85 -1.51
N THR A 328 -5.25 19.32 -2.35
CA THR A 328 -5.43 19.76 -3.75
C THR A 328 -6.84 20.25 -4.08
N GLY A 329 -7.85 19.85 -3.30
CA GLY A 329 -9.26 20.07 -3.60
C GLY A 329 -9.82 19.17 -4.71
N ALA A 330 -9.05 18.18 -5.18
CA ALA A 330 -9.51 17.24 -6.21
C ALA A 330 -10.58 16.26 -5.69
N SER A 331 -11.44 15.81 -6.59
CA SER A 331 -12.43 14.76 -6.32
C SER A 331 -11.77 13.39 -6.12
N ASN A 332 -12.44 12.46 -5.44
CA ASN A 332 -11.91 11.09 -5.32
C ASN A 332 -11.82 10.40 -6.70
N GLU A 333 -12.74 10.71 -7.61
CA GLU A 333 -12.66 10.26 -9.01
C GLU A 333 -11.35 10.68 -9.67
N ASP A 334 -11.01 11.97 -9.63
CA ASP A 334 -9.79 12.49 -10.24
C ASP A 334 -8.53 11.92 -9.59
N LEU A 335 -8.54 11.73 -8.27
CA LEU A 335 -7.41 11.14 -7.55
C LEU A 335 -7.18 9.67 -7.93
N VAL A 336 -8.26 8.90 -8.09
CA VAL A 336 -8.20 7.51 -8.56
C VAL A 336 -7.73 7.44 -10.01
N ARG A 337 -8.29 8.25 -10.91
CA ARG A 337 -7.84 8.36 -12.31
C ARG A 337 -6.35 8.70 -12.39
N ALA A 338 -5.92 9.71 -11.63
CA ALA A 338 -4.53 10.13 -11.58
C ALA A 338 -3.60 9.05 -11.01
N HIS A 339 -4.06 8.27 -10.02
CA HIS A 339 -3.32 7.13 -9.49
C HIS A 339 -3.18 6.00 -10.52
N VAL A 340 -4.23 5.67 -11.27
CA VAL A 340 -4.16 4.68 -12.37
C VAL A 340 -3.14 5.10 -13.43
N VAL A 341 -3.16 6.38 -13.84
CA VAL A 341 -2.15 6.92 -14.78
C VAL A 341 -0.75 6.77 -14.20
N ALA A 342 -0.55 7.18 -12.94
CA ALA A 342 0.76 7.12 -12.29
C ALA A 342 1.33 5.70 -12.23
N GLN A 343 0.50 4.71 -11.92
CA GLN A 343 0.92 3.31 -11.88
C GLN A 343 1.39 2.81 -13.24
N ARG A 344 0.63 3.12 -14.30
CA ARG A 344 0.95 2.68 -15.66
C ARG A 344 2.18 3.39 -16.21
N VAL A 345 2.29 4.70 -16.02
CA VAL A 345 3.44 5.50 -16.49
C VAL A 345 4.79 5.02 -15.92
N PHE A 346 4.81 4.51 -14.68
CA PHE A 346 6.01 4.00 -14.03
C PHE A 346 6.12 2.47 -14.03
N ASP A 347 5.23 1.76 -14.74
CA ASP A 347 5.13 0.29 -14.74
C ASP A 347 5.21 -0.33 -13.32
N MET A 348 4.42 0.23 -12.40
CA MET A 348 4.50 -0.14 -11.00
C MET A 348 4.04 -1.58 -10.74
N GLN A 349 3.19 -2.13 -11.59
CA GLN A 349 2.75 -3.51 -11.49
C GLN A 349 3.94 -4.48 -11.59
N SER A 350 4.83 -4.28 -12.56
CA SER A 350 6.04 -5.09 -12.70
C SER A 350 6.96 -4.97 -11.49
N VAL A 351 7.08 -3.75 -10.93
CA VAL A 351 7.88 -3.52 -9.72
C VAL A 351 7.30 -4.26 -8.52
N TRP A 352 5.99 -4.19 -8.30
CA TRP A 352 5.35 -4.90 -7.18
C TRP A 352 5.43 -6.41 -7.32
N THR A 353 5.16 -6.96 -8.51
CA THR A 353 5.33 -8.39 -8.76
C THR A 353 6.78 -8.85 -8.54
N ALA A 354 7.77 -8.03 -8.89
CA ALA A 354 9.17 -8.34 -8.61
C ALA A 354 9.49 -8.31 -7.11
N ILE A 355 8.83 -7.45 -6.32
CA ILE A 355 8.94 -7.44 -4.86
C ILE A 355 8.25 -8.68 -4.26
N ASP A 356 7.04 -9.03 -4.70
CA ASP A 356 6.29 -10.22 -4.21
C ASP A 356 7.11 -11.50 -4.34
N ARG A 357 7.87 -11.62 -5.44
CA ARG A 357 8.79 -12.75 -5.68
C ARG A 357 9.92 -12.88 -4.66
N LEU A 358 10.13 -11.90 -3.77
CA LEU A 358 11.12 -11.94 -2.70
C LEU A 358 10.56 -12.45 -1.36
N ASP A 359 9.31 -12.93 -1.35
CA ASP A 359 8.73 -13.55 -0.17
C ASP A 359 9.60 -14.68 0.36
N SER A 360 9.79 -14.66 1.69
CA SER A 360 10.68 -15.55 2.44
C SER A 360 12.17 -15.50 2.02
N GLN A 361 12.57 -14.62 1.10
CA GLN A 361 13.96 -14.48 0.65
C GLN A 361 14.67 -13.27 1.28
N VAL A 362 13.92 -12.17 1.50
CA VAL A 362 14.43 -10.96 2.17
C VAL A 362 13.52 -10.59 3.35
N ASP A 363 14.03 -9.77 4.26
CA ASP A 363 13.26 -9.30 5.41
C ASP A 363 12.02 -8.51 4.97
N SER A 364 10.86 -8.80 5.56
CA SER A 364 9.57 -8.14 5.26
C SER A 364 9.62 -6.61 5.35
N LYS A 365 10.47 -6.04 6.20
CA LYS A 365 10.67 -4.58 6.30
C LYS A 365 11.38 -4.02 5.09
N VAL A 366 12.28 -4.78 4.47
CA VAL A 366 12.97 -4.39 3.22
C VAL A 366 11.95 -4.37 2.08
N GLN A 367 11.11 -5.41 1.97
CA GLN A 367 10.01 -5.43 1.00
C GLN A 367 9.05 -4.25 1.19
N SER A 368 8.60 -4.03 2.43
CA SER A 368 7.71 -2.91 2.77
C SER A 368 8.34 -1.56 2.43
N ALA A 369 9.63 -1.37 2.70
CA ALA A 369 10.34 -0.15 2.33
C ALA A 369 10.36 0.08 0.81
N MET A 370 10.59 -0.97 0.00
CA MET A 370 10.54 -0.86 -1.46
C MET A 370 9.14 -0.49 -1.96
N ARG A 371 8.08 -1.08 -1.38
CA ARG A 371 6.69 -0.72 -1.70
C ARG A 371 6.37 0.74 -1.36
N LEU A 372 6.91 1.24 -0.25
CA LEU A 372 6.74 2.65 0.13
C LEU A 372 7.41 3.63 -0.85
N GLU A 373 8.50 3.24 -1.52
CA GLU A 373 9.07 4.04 -2.61
C GLU A 373 8.11 4.07 -3.81
N GLY A 374 7.50 2.91 -4.15
CA GLY A 374 6.44 2.81 -5.16
C GLY A 374 5.20 3.65 -4.85
N ARG A 375 4.72 3.60 -3.61
CA ARG A 375 3.66 4.49 -3.10
C ARG A 375 4.06 5.95 -3.24
N THR A 376 5.30 6.28 -2.90
CA THR A 376 5.77 7.67 -2.92
C THR A 376 5.77 8.25 -4.34
N ILE A 377 6.24 7.50 -5.35
CA ILE A 377 6.26 7.99 -6.74
C ILE A 377 4.84 8.08 -7.33
N THR A 378 3.98 7.11 -7.04
CA THR A 378 2.58 7.11 -7.51
C THR A 378 1.76 8.24 -6.90
N GLU A 379 1.84 8.45 -5.58
CA GLU A 379 1.18 9.58 -4.91
C GLU A 379 1.64 10.93 -5.46
N ARG A 380 2.95 11.09 -5.67
CA ARG A 380 3.52 12.34 -6.21
C ARG A 380 3.05 12.63 -7.63
N THR A 381 3.01 11.60 -8.46
CA THR A 381 2.57 11.70 -9.84
C THR A 381 1.07 11.97 -9.92
N ALA A 382 0.27 11.29 -9.10
CA ALA A 382 -1.17 11.55 -8.99
C ALA A 382 -1.44 13.00 -8.57
N ARG A 383 -0.73 13.48 -7.54
CA ARG A 383 -0.77 14.89 -7.12
C ARG A 383 -0.37 15.85 -8.25
N TRP A 384 0.72 15.54 -8.96
CA TRP A 384 1.18 16.36 -10.08
C TRP A 384 0.11 16.46 -11.18
N LEU A 385 -0.53 15.35 -11.54
CA LEU A 385 -1.59 15.31 -12.55
C LEU A 385 -2.78 16.19 -12.14
N VAL A 386 -3.31 16.05 -10.93
CA VAL A 386 -4.48 16.84 -10.50
C VAL A 386 -4.21 18.34 -10.37
N ILE A 387 -2.95 18.73 -10.17
CA ILE A 387 -2.54 20.15 -10.14
C ILE A 387 -2.33 20.70 -11.55
N ASN A 388 -1.80 19.90 -12.49
CA ASN A 388 -1.32 20.36 -13.79
C ASN A 388 -2.24 19.97 -14.97
N ARG A 389 -3.31 19.23 -14.72
CA ARG A 389 -4.29 18.81 -15.73
C ARG A 389 -5.68 19.29 -15.31
N ARG A 390 -6.55 19.44 -16.31
CA ARG A 390 -7.94 19.80 -16.06
C ARG A 390 -8.73 18.54 -15.70
N PRO A 391 -9.62 18.59 -14.71
CA PRO A 391 -10.56 17.50 -14.45
C PRO A 391 -11.64 17.44 -15.55
N PRO A 392 -12.21 16.25 -15.83
CA PRO A 392 -11.78 14.96 -15.28
C PRO A 392 -10.42 14.52 -15.84
N ILE A 393 -9.60 13.86 -15.03
CA ILE A 393 -8.29 13.36 -15.48
C ILE A 393 -8.46 12.25 -16.52
N ALA A 394 -8.14 12.55 -17.79
CA ALA A 394 -8.19 11.56 -18.86
C ALA A 394 -7.09 10.50 -18.70
N ILE A 395 -7.45 9.22 -18.57
CA ILE A 395 -6.50 8.14 -18.27
C ILE A 395 -5.59 7.88 -19.48
N GLN A 396 -6.13 7.37 -20.59
CA GLN A 396 -5.33 6.99 -21.75
C GLN A 396 -4.47 8.12 -22.33
N PRO A 397 -4.98 9.35 -22.54
CA PRO A 397 -4.15 10.42 -23.11
C PRO A 397 -2.94 10.80 -22.26
N ASN A 398 -3.05 10.73 -20.92
CA ASN A 398 -1.88 10.98 -20.07
C ASN A 398 -0.91 9.79 -20.07
N ILE A 399 -1.39 8.55 -20.20
CA ILE A 399 -0.52 7.38 -20.39
C ILE A 399 0.24 7.51 -21.71
N ASP A 400 -0.45 7.77 -22.81
CA ASP A 400 0.14 7.94 -24.15
C ASP A 400 1.19 9.05 -24.16
N GLN A 401 0.93 10.14 -23.41
CA GLN A 401 1.87 11.24 -23.28
C GLN A 401 3.14 10.84 -22.54
N PHE A 402 3.05 10.07 -21.45
CA PHE A 402 4.15 9.94 -20.50
C PHE A 402 4.85 8.58 -20.49
N HIS A 403 4.14 7.49 -20.78
CA HIS A 403 4.65 6.12 -20.57
C HIS A 403 6.03 5.89 -21.20
N ASP A 404 6.13 6.06 -22.52
CA ASP A 404 7.36 5.75 -23.25
C ASP A 404 8.51 6.69 -22.87
N GLY A 405 8.22 7.99 -22.76
CA GLY A 405 9.21 8.99 -22.37
C GLY A 405 9.74 8.78 -20.96
N VAL A 406 8.85 8.46 -20.01
CA VAL A 406 9.24 8.16 -18.62
C VAL A 406 10.05 6.87 -18.55
N ALA A 407 9.68 5.84 -19.30
CA ALA A 407 10.45 4.60 -19.37
C ALA A 407 11.88 4.84 -19.89
N VAL A 408 12.01 5.60 -20.98
CA VAL A 408 13.32 5.97 -21.56
C VAL A 408 14.17 6.78 -20.57
N VAL A 409 13.59 7.82 -19.95
CA VAL A 409 14.30 8.65 -18.97
C VAL A 409 14.72 7.81 -17.76
N THR A 410 13.80 7.01 -17.21
CA THR A 410 14.04 6.18 -16.02
C THR A 410 15.16 5.18 -16.26
N ALA A 411 15.19 4.53 -17.42
CA ALA A 411 16.26 3.61 -17.79
C ALA A 411 17.63 4.31 -17.92
N ALA A 412 17.65 5.58 -18.34
CA ALA A 412 18.87 6.37 -18.48
C ALA A 412 19.37 7.00 -17.17
N LEU A 413 18.54 7.08 -16.13
CA LEU A 413 18.90 7.76 -14.88
C LEU A 413 20.21 7.28 -14.24
N PRO A 414 20.52 5.97 -14.14
CA PRO A 414 21.80 5.51 -13.57
C PRO A 414 23.05 6.16 -14.19
N ASP A 415 22.98 6.50 -15.49
CA ASP A 415 24.09 7.10 -16.25
C ASP A 415 24.02 8.63 -16.30
N VAL A 416 22.80 9.18 -16.18
CA VAL A 416 22.54 10.62 -16.28
C VAL A 416 22.68 11.34 -14.93
N LEU A 417 22.44 10.65 -13.82
CA LEU A 417 22.53 11.22 -12.48
C LEU A 417 23.96 11.64 -12.15
N VAL A 418 24.09 12.82 -11.54
CA VAL A 418 25.38 13.46 -11.22
C VAL A 418 25.37 14.05 -9.82
N GLY A 419 26.54 14.41 -9.30
CA GLY A 419 26.71 15.01 -7.97
C GLY A 419 25.98 14.27 -6.85
N ARG A 420 25.23 15.03 -6.03
CA ARG A 420 24.53 14.52 -4.84
C ARG A 420 23.45 13.49 -5.19
N GLU A 421 22.71 13.67 -6.27
CA GLU A 421 21.66 12.73 -6.68
C GLU A 421 22.23 11.37 -7.06
N ARG A 422 23.38 11.34 -7.75
CA ARG A 422 24.10 10.09 -8.05
C ARG A 422 24.54 9.36 -6.78
N THR A 423 25.07 10.10 -5.80
CA THR A 423 25.46 9.54 -4.51
C THR A 423 24.26 8.92 -3.80
N LEU A 424 23.13 9.64 -3.71
CA LEU A 424 21.92 9.15 -3.07
C LEU A 424 21.33 7.92 -3.77
N TYR A 425 21.34 7.90 -5.10
CA TYR A 425 20.95 6.74 -5.88
C TYR A 425 21.83 5.52 -5.55
N ALA A 426 23.16 5.69 -5.56
CA ALA A 426 24.10 4.61 -5.24
C ALA A 426 23.90 4.09 -3.81
N GLU A 427 23.73 4.98 -2.82
CA GLU A 427 23.45 4.61 -1.42
C GLU A 427 22.17 3.79 -1.28
N ARG A 428 21.08 4.18 -1.98
CA ARG A 428 19.81 3.43 -1.96
C ARG A 428 19.98 2.05 -2.57
N ARG A 429 20.60 1.96 -3.75
CA ARG A 429 20.84 0.70 -4.47
C ARG A 429 21.71 -0.23 -3.62
N ASP A 430 22.83 0.26 -3.12
CA ASP A 430 23.81 -0.56 -2.38
C ASP A 430 23.23 -1.07 -1.06
N ARG A 431 22.38 -0.28 -0.39
CA ARG A 431 21.62 -0.73 0.78
C ARG A 431 20.67 -1.89 0.47
N LEU A 432 19.97 -1.84 -0.66
CA LEU A 432 19.07 -2.92 -1.08
C LEU A 432 19.85 -4.18 -1.50
N THR A 433 20.93 -4.01 -2.25
CA THR A 433 21.82 -5.12 -2.63
C THR A 433 22.44 -5.80 -1.39
N LEU A 434 22.87 -5.02 -0.40
CA LEU A 434 23.36 -5.55 0.88
C LEU A 434 22.29 -6.34 1.63
N ALA A 435 21.02 -5.94 1.49
CA ALA A 435 19.86 -6.66 2.00
C ALA A 435 19.42 -7.86 1.12
N ARG A 436 20.26 -8.27 0.16
CA ARG A 436 20.06 -9.41 -0.76
C ARG A 436 18.93 -9.24 -1.78
N VAL A 437 18.50 -8.01 -2.04
CA VAL A 437 17.60 -7.73 -3.17
C VAL A 437 18.40 -7.91 -4.49
N PRO A 438 17.84 -8.56 -5.52
CA PRO A 438 18.47 -8.67 -6.83
C PRO A 438 18.87 -7.29 -7.39
N VAL A 439 20.03 -7.20 -8.02
CA VAL A 439 20.63 -5.92 -8.45
C VAL A 439 19.72 -5.16 -9.42
N GLU A 440 19.01 -5.84 -10.32
CA GLU A 440 18.07 -5.21 -11.24
C GLU A 440 16.94 -4.51 -10.47
N LEU A 441 16.27 -5.22 -9.56
CA LEU A 441 15.19 -4.64 -8.76
C LEU A 441 15.70 -3.54 -7.81
N ALA A 442 16.86 -3.74 -7.19
CA ALA A 442 17.50 -2.72 -6.36
C ALA A 442 17.77 -1.42 -7.16
N THR A 443 18.17 -1.56 -8.42
CA THR A 443 18.39 -0.43 -9.34
C THR A 443 17.08 0.26 -9.70
N THR A 444 16.05 -0.51 -10.05
CA THR A 444 14.71 0.02 -10.37
C THR A 444 14.15 0.82 -9.19
N VAL A 445 14.15 0.24 -7.99
CA VAL A 445 13.63 0.90 -6.78
C VAL A 445 14.47 2.13 -6.41
N ALA A 446 15.80 2.07 -6.51
CA ALA A 446 16.67 3.20 -6.20
C ALA A 446 16.49 4.39 -7.16
N THR A 447 15.96 4.13 -8.36
CA THR A 447 15.68 5.12 -9.40
C THR A 447 14.33 5.82 -9.23
N LEU A 448 13.36 5.24 -8.50
CA LEU A 448 12.03 5.84 -8.33
C LEU A 448 12.05 7.28 -7.76
N PRO A 449 12.87 7.63 -6.74
CA PRO A 449 12.89 8.99 -6.22
C PRO A 449 13.28 10.07 -7.25
N PRO A 450 14.40 9.96 -8.00
CA PRO A 450 14.72 10.92 -9.06
C PRO A 450 13.82 10.81 -10.30
N ALA A 451 13.17 9.66 -10.53
CA ALA A 451 12.27 9.46 -11.67
C ALA A 451 11.05 10.40 -11.67
N TYR A 452 10.69 11.01 -10.54
CA TYR A 452 9.68 12.07 -10.51
C TYR A 452 10.00 13.24 -11.47
N ALA A 453 11.28 13.57 -11.67
CA ALA A 453 11.69 14.61 -12.61
C ALA A 453 11.36 14.28 -14.07
N ALA A 454 11.15 12.99 -14.39
CA ALA A 454 10.84 12.53 -15.74
C ALA A 454 9.57 13.19 -16.30
N LEU A 455 8.57 13.52 -15.45
CA LEU A 455 7.36 14.22 -15.90
C LEU A 455 7.70 15.57 -16.55
N GLY A 456 8.49 16.40 -15.87
CA GLY A 456 8.90 17.71 -16.38
C GLY A 456 9.90 17.61 -17.55
N ILE A 457 10.76 16.59 -17.54
CA ILE A 457 11.72 16.30 -18.62
C ILE A 457 10.97 15.92 -19.91
N VAL A 458 10.02 14.97 -19.83
CA VAL A 458 9.24 14.50 -20.98
C VAL A 458 8.37 15.63 -21.55
N GLU A 459 7.71 16.41 -20.71
CA GLU A 459 6.96 17.58 -21.20
C GLU A 459 7.88 18.60 -21.90
N SER A 460 9.09 18.82 -21.37
CA SER A 460 10.04 19.76 -21.95
C SER A 460 10.61 19.26 -23.28
N ALA A 461 10.87 17.95 -23.37
CA ALA A 461 11.33 17.26 -24.57
C ALA A 461 10.28 17.32 -25.68
N GLN A 462 9.03 16.94 -25.39
CA GLN A 462 7.93 16.97 -26.36
C GLN A 462 7.64 18.37 -26.91
N ARG A 463 7.67 19.41 -26.04
CA ARG A 463 7.44 20.80 -26.48
C ARG A 463 8.54 21.34 -27.41
N ARG A 464 9.73 20.76 -27.37
CA ARG A 464 10.92 21.20 -28.13
C ARG A 464 11.35 20.22 -29.21
N ASP A 465 10.64 19.10 -29.36
CA ASP A 465 11.02 18.00 -30.26
C ASP A 465 12.45 17.48 -30.01
N LEU A 466 12.83 17.34 -28.74
CA LEU A 466 14.16 16.89 -28.31
C LEU A 466 14.12 15.46 -27.75
N ASP A 467 15.28 14.79 -27.73
CA ASP A 467 15.48 13.53 -27.02
C ASP A 467 15.29 13.74 -25.50
N PRO A 468 14.36 13.02 -24.84
CA PRO A 468 14.19 13.07 -23.38
C PRO A 468 15.48 12.81 -22.59
N VAL A 469 16.40 11.98 -23.10
CA VAL A 469 17.68 11.70 -22.44
C VAL A 469 18.61 12.90 -22.50
N GLU A 470 18.62 13.66 -23.60
CA GLU A 470 19.37 14.91 -23.72
C GLU A 470 18.85 15.94 -22.71
N VAL A 471 17.53 16.12 -22.64
CA VAL A 471 16.89 17.01 -21.66
C VAL A 471 17.22 16.57 -20.23
N ALA A 472 17.20 15.27 -19.93
CA ALA A 472 17.57 14.74 -18.63
C ALA A 472 19.02 15.06 -18.26
N ARG A 473 19.98 14.91 -19.20
CA ARG A 473 21.39 15.25 -18.97
C ARG A 473 21.57 16.72 -18.63
N THR A 474 20.94 17.62 -19.38
CA THR A 474 20.98 19.05 -19.06
C THR A 474 20.29 19.33 -17.72
N HIS A 475 19.16 18.70 -17.44
CA HIS A 475 18.40 18.85 -16.20
C HIS A 475 19.25 18.52 -14.97
N PHE A 476 19.84 17.33 -14.90
CA PHE A 476 20.61 16.91 -13.73
C PHE A 476 21.94 17.66 -13.60
N ARG A 477 22.59 18.05 -14.70
CA ARG A 477 23.78 18.92 -14.68
C ARG A 477 23.48 20.29 -14.10
N LEU A 478 22.40 20.93 -14.57
CA LEU A 478 21.94 22.19 -14.02
C LEU A 478 21.58 22.07 -12.53
N GLY A 479 20.91 20.98 -12.14
CA GLY A 479 20.55 20.70 -10.75
C GLY A 479 21.77 20.53 -9.84
N GLU A 480 22.81 19.85 -10.31
CA GLU A 480 24.11 19.74 -9.62
C GLU A 480 24.74 21.12 -9.45
N ARG A 481 24.79 21.92 -10.52
CA ARG A 481 25.39 23.25 -10.53
C ARG A 481 24.73 24.22 -9.54
N LEU A 482 23.41 24.11 -9.37
CA LEU A 482 22.60 24.92 -8.47
C LEU A 482 22.34 24.27 -7.09
N GLN A 483 22.85 23.06 -6.85
CA GLN A 483 22.66 22.28 -5.63
C GLN A 483 21.19 21.96 -5.28
N PHE A 484 20.34 21.75 -6.29
CA PHE A 484 18.94 21.44 -6.07
C PHE A 484 18.71 20.12 -5.33
N GLY A 485 19.60 19.13 -5.50
CA GLY A 485 19.54 17.89 -4.71
C GLY A 485 19.64 18.15 -3.21
N ARG A 486 20.57 19.01 -2.77
CA ARG A 486 20.68 19.40 -1.34
C ARG A 486 19.42 20.13 -0.87
N LEU A 487 18.88 21.04 -1.69
CA LEU A 487 17.67 21.77 -1.34
C LEU A 487 16.46 20.82 -1.20
N LEU A 488 16.32 19.86 -2.10
CA LEU A 488 15.29 18.84 -2.06
C LEU A 488 15.42 17.95 -0.81
N GLU A 489 16.63 17.51 -0.44
CA GLU A 489 16.86 16.79 0.82
C GLU A 489 16.36 17.58 2.03
N ARG A 490 16.63 18.89 2.09
CA ARG A 490 16.16 19.76 3.19
C ARG A 490 14.64 19.90 3.21
N ILE A 491 14.00 20.07 2.05
CA ILE A 491 12.53 20.11 1.94
C ILE A 491 11.94 18.77 2.42
N ILE A 492 12.50 17.65 1.99
CA ILE A 492 12.03 16.32 2.40
C ILE A 492 12.20 16.10 3.90
N ALA A 493 13.27 16.64 4.51
CA ALA A 493 13.56 16.52 5.94
C ALA A 493 12.72 17.44 6.84
N LEU A 494 11.91 18.35 6.27
CA LEU A 494 11.00 19.19 7.06
C LEU A 494 10.03 18.34 7.92
N PRO A 495 9.71 18.79 9.15
CA PRO A 495 8.74 18.13 10.02
C PRO A 495 7.37 17.95 9.34
N ARG A 496 6.64 16.93 9.81
CA ARG A 496 5.27 16.59 9.37
C ARG A 496 4.36 16.43 10.59
N GLU A 497 4.39 17.40 11.48
CA GLU A 497 3.67 17.32 12.76
C GLU A 497 2.18 17.62 12.60
N ASP A 498 1.82 18.38 11.56
CA ASP A 498 0.45 18.70 11.21
C ASP A 498 0.19 18.73 9.69
N ARG A 499 -1.08 18.89 9.34
CA ARG A 499 -1.56 18.95 7.96
C ARG A 499 -0.97 20.12 7.17
N TRP A 500 -0.79 21.29 7.80
CA TRP A 500 -0.33 22.51 7.14
C TRP A 500 1.15 22.41 6.80
N GLN A 501 1.96 21.87 7.71
CA GLN A 501 3.37 21.56 7.45
C GLN A 501 3.51 20.57 6.29
N SER A 502 2.67 19.51 6.26
CA SER A 502 2.66 18.55 5.16
C SER A 502 2.31 19.20 3.81
N MET A 503 1.29 20.07 3.79
CA MET A 503 0.89 20.83 2.59
C MET A 503 2.01 21.75 2.09
N VAL A 504 2.64 22.54 2.97
CA VAL A 504 3.69 23.48 2.55
C VAL A 504 4.93 22.72 2.08
N ARG A 505 5.29 21.61 2.74
CA ARG A 505 6.38 20.74 2.28
C ARG A 505 6.12 20.19 0.87
N ALA A 506 4.90 19.74 0.59
CA ALA A 506 4.51 19.29 -0.74
C ALA A 506 4.60 20.44 -1.76
N ALA A 507 4.06 21.62 -1.42
CA ALA A 507 4.10 22.80 -2.29
C ALA A 507 5.54 23.26 -2.61
N LEU A 508 6.42 23.33 -1.62
CA LEU A 508 7.83 23.70 -1.83
C LEU A 508 8.55 22.71 -2.74
N ARG A 509 8.29 21.41 -2.57
CA ARG A 509 8.85 20.36 -3.42
C ARG A 509 8.36 20.51 -4.86
N ASP A 510 7.05 20.64 -5.04
CA ASP A 510 6.44 20.73 -6.37
C ASP A 510 6.93 21.99 -7.10
N GLU A 511 7.03 23.12 -6.39
CA GLU A 511 7.54 24.37 -6.92
C GLU A 511 9.06 24.30 -7.23
N LEU A 512 9.86 23.57 -6.45
CA LEU A 512 11.27 23.31 -6.79
C LEU A 512 11.40 22.52 -8.10
N HIS A 513 10.64 21.43 -8.27
CA HIS A 513 10.67 20.65 -9.51
C HIS A 513 10.18 21.45 -10.71
N ALA A 514 9.09 22.21 -10.57
CA ALA A 514 8.59 23.07 -11.63
C ALA A 514 9.61 24.14 -12.04
N THR A 515 10.25 24.78 -11.06
CA THR A 515 11.29 25.80 -11.30
C THR A 515 12.51 25.19 -11.97
N HIS A 516 12.94 23.99 -11.56
CA HIS A 516 14.05 23.28 -12.17
C HIS A 516 13.76 22.89 -13.63
N ALA A 517 12.55 22.38 -13.92
CA ALA A 517 12.12 22.11 -15.29
C ALA A 517 12.10 23.39 -16.14
N ALA A 518 11.59 24.51 -15.61
CA ALA A 518 11.57 25.78 -16.31
C ALA A 518 12.98 26.33 -16.62
N LEU A 519 13.92 26.24 -15.68
CA LEU A 519 15.31 26.63 -15.94
C LEU A 519 15.98 25.70 -16.96
N THR A 520 15.70 24.39 -16.90
CA THR A 520 16.20 23.43 -17.89
C THR A 520 15.74 23.82 -19.29
N ALA A 521 14.46 24.14 -19.44
CA ALA A 521 13.88 24.65 -20.67
C ALA A 521 14.59 25.91 -21.18
N GLN A 522 14.91 26.88 -20.31
CA GLN A 522 15.66 28.08 -20.70
C GLN A 522 17.08 27.79 -21.16
N VAL A 523 17.79 26.88 -20.48
CA VAL A 523 19.13 26.45 -20.89
C VAL A 523 19.09 25.83 -22.29
N LEU A 524 18.08 24.99 -22.56
CA LEU A 524 17.88 24.36 -23.86
C LEU A 524 17.55 25.40 -24.94
N ASP A 525 16.68 26.37 -24.66
CA ASP A 525 16.29 27.42 -25.62
C ASP A 525 17.45 28.38 -25.94
N ALA A 526 18.38 28.57 -25.00
CA ALA A 526 19.55 29.44 -25.16
C ALA A 526 20.68 28.81 -25.98
N THR A 527 20.62 27.51 -26.30
CA THR A 527 21.77 26.78 -26.88
C THR A 527 21.36 25.88 -28.05
N PRO A 528 22.19 25.74 -29.10
CA PRO A 528 21.88 24.88 -30.26
C PRO A 528 21.64 23.42 -29.86
N GLU A 529 20.78 22.72 -30.60
CA GLU A 529 20.52 21.28 -30.47
C GLU A 529 21.80 20.42 -30.52
N GLY A 530 21.82 19.31 -29.79
CA GLY A 530 22.98 18.41 -29.70
C GLY A 530 24.20 18.97 -28.97
N GLY A 531 24.08 20.14 -28.32
CA GLY A 531 25.13 20.71 -27.49
C GLY A 531 25.46 19.83 -26.28
N GLU A 532 26.75 19.73 -25.93
CA GLU A 532 27.18 18.98 -24.75
C GLU A 532 26.58 19.61 -23.46
N PRO A 533 26.01 18.80 -22.53
CA PRO A 533 25.27 19.32 -21.37
C PRO A 533 26.03 20.32 -20.50
N GLU A 534 27.32 20.11 -20.23
CA GLU A 534 28.15 21.02 -19.43
C GLU A 534 28.36 22.36 -20.16
N ALA A 535 28.63 22.31 -21.47
CA ALA A 535 28.76 23.49 -22.31
C ALA A 535 27.44 24.30 -22.35
N ARG A 536 26.30 23.62 -22.41
CA ARG A 536 24.97 24.28 -22.38
C ARG A 536 24.74 25.03 -21.07
N VAL A 537 24.99 24.36 -19.94
CA VAL A 537 24.87 24.99 -18.62
C VAL A 537 25.83 26.16 -18.49
N THR A 538 27.10 26.00 -18.88
CA THR A 538 28.11 27.06 -18.85
C THR A 538 27.69 28.27 -19.67
N HIS A 539 27.18 28.07 -20.88
CA HIS A 539 26.69 29.17 -21.72
C HIS A 539 25.57 29.96 -21.05
N TRP A 540 24.59 29.27 -20.47
CA TRP A 540 23.51 29.89 -19.72
C TRP A 540 24.03 30.64 -18.48
N GLU A 541 25.03 30.12 -17.79
CA GLU A 541 25.65 30.81 -16.65
C GLU A 541 26.31 32.14 -17.05
N GLU A 542 27.00 32.16 -18.19
CA GLU A 542 27.64 33.35 -18.74
C GLU A 542 26.63 34.42 -19.13
N GLN A 543 25.51 34.03 -19.76
CA GLN A 543 24.42 34.94 -20.11
C GLN A 543 23.70 35.51 -18.87
N THR A 544 23.40 34.65 -17.89
CA THR A 544 22.69 35.06 -16.65
C THR A 544 23.58 35.94 -15.76
N GLY A 545 24.90 35.74 -15.83
CA GLY A 545 25.92 36.62 -15.26
C GLY A 545 25.74 36.93 -13.77
N VAL A 546 25.64 38.23 -13.45
CA VAL A 546 25.65 38.74 -12.06
C VAL A 546 24.45 38.25 -11.24
N ILE A 547 23.29 37.99 -11.88
CA ILE A 547 22.09 37.52 -11.20
C ILE A 547 22.34 36.12 -10.62
N LEU A 548 22.96 35.24 -11.41
CA LEU A 548 23.31 33.89 -10.99
C LEU A 548 24.31 33.89 -9.83
N VAL A 549 25.34 34.74 -9.88
CA VAL A 549 26.33 34.86 -8.80
C VAL A 549 25.67 35.24 -7.47
N ARG A 550 24.75 36.23 -7.49
CA ARG A 550 24.00 36.65 -6.30
C ARG A 550 23.08 35.55 -5.79
N ALA A 551 22.36 34.87 -6.69
CA ALA A 551 21.47 33.77 -6.33
C ALA A 551 22.25 32.60 -5.70
N ARG A 552 23.37 32.19 -6.31
CA ARG A 552 24.23 31.12 -5.77
C ARG A 552 24.79 31.47 -4.41
N SER A 553 25.25 32.71 -4.19
CA SER A 553 25.76 33.15 -2.89
C SER A 553 24.68 33.04 -1.80
N ARG A 554 23.45 33.48 -2.08
CA ARG A 554 22.32 33.34 -1.14
C ARG A 554 21.92 31.89 -0.92
N LEU A 555 21.90 31.08 -1.98
CA LEU A 555 21.59 29.66 -1.85
C LEU A 555 22.63 28.95 -0.98
N HIS A 556 23.93 29.24 -1.13
CA HIS A 556 24.97 28.69 -0.26
C HIS A 556 24.82 29.13 1.19
N GLU A 557 24.59 30.41 1.44
CA GLU A 557 24.35 30.93 2.80
C GLU A 557 23.16 30.22 3.46
N ILE A 558 22.08 30.03 2.69
CA ILE A 558 20.94 29.27 3.17
C ILE A 558 21.37 27.83 3.42
N LEU A 559 21.98 27.13 2.43
CA LEU A 559 22.40 25.71 2.37
C LEU A 559 23.52 25.26 3.34
N ASP A 560 24.25 26.20 3.92
CA ASP A 560 25.24 25.92 4.96
C ASP A 560 24.77 26.32 6.38
N SER A 561 23.55 26.84 6.53
CA SER A 561 22.99 27.14 7.85
C SER A 561 22.73 25.87 8.70
N GLU A 562 22.92 25.94 10.01
CA GLU A 562 22.72 24.78 10.89
C GLU A 562 21.23 24.41 11.08
N THR A 563 20.34 25.38 10.91
CA THR A 563 18.89 25.24 11.14
C THR A 563 18.08 25.46 9.87
N TRP A 564 17.13 24.57 9.60
CA TRP A 564 16.30 24.55 8.39
C TRP A 564 14.85 24.63 8.81
N ASP A 565 14.22 25.75 8.50
CA ASP A 565 12.79 25.93 8.71
C ASP A 565 12.09 26.27 7.40
N LEU A 566 10.77 26.29 7.48
CA LEU A 566 9.88 26.60 6.38
C LEU A 566 10.20 27.96 5.75
N ALA A 567 10.54 28.95 6.56
CA ALA A 567 10.79 30.32 6.12
C ALA A 567 12.07 30.39 5.27
N ARG A 568 13.16 29.77 5.72
CA ARG A 568 14.44 29.72 4.98
C ARG A 568 14.31 28.99 3.65
N LEU A 569 13.61 27.85 3.64
CA LEU A 569 13.41 27.09 2.40
C LEU A 569 12.48 27.82 1.42
N SER A 570 11.49 28.55 1.92
CA SER A 570 10.66 29.43 1.08
C SER A 570 11.47 30.58 0.47
N VAL A 571 12.41 31.15 1.23
CA VAL A 571 13.34 32.18 0.71
C VAL A 571 14.28 31.58 -0.34
N ALA A 572 14.85 30.40 -0.09
CA ALA A 572 15.69 29.71 -1.07
C ALA A 572 14.94 29.51 -2.40
N LEU A 573 13.70 29.03 -2.33
CA LEU A 573 12.90 28.79 -3.52
C LEU A 573 12.53 30.08 -4.26
N ARG A 574 12.27 31.17 -3.52
CA ARG A 574 12.10 32.51 -4.11
C ARG A 574 13.37 32.97 -4.84
N VAL A 575 14.56 32.69 -4.30
CA VAL A 575 15.83 32.98 -4.99
C VAL A 575 15.94 32.17 -6.28
N VAL A 576 15.60 30.87 -6.26
CA VAL A 576 15.60 30.06 -7.50
C VAL A 576 14.61 30.62 -8.53
N ARG A 577 13.41 31.04 -8.12
CA ARG A 577 12.42 31.66 -9.03
C ARG A 577 12.88 32.96 -9.66
N THR A 578 13.73 33.73 -8.98
CA THR A 578 14.30 34.93 -9.61
C THR A 578 15.22 34.61 -10.78
N LEU A 579 15.80 33.40 -10.83
CA LEU A 579 16.59 32.96 -11.99
C LEU A 579 15.71 32.68 -13.21
N VAL A 580 14.53 32.08 -13.02
CA VAL A 580 13.59 31.82 -14.13
C VAL A 580 13.10 33.12 -14.77
N ASN A 581 12.95 34.19 -13.99
CA ASN A 581 12.46 35.48 -14.49
C ASN A 581 13.59 36.45 -14.89
N ALA A 582 14.84 36.01 -14.88
CA ALA A 582 15.95 36.86 -15.29
C ALA A 582 15.85 37.14 -16.81
N PRO A 583 15.96 38.41 -17.25
CA PRO A 583 16.06 38.70 -18.67
C PRO A 583 17.35 38.07 -19.21
N MET A 584 17.23 37.26 -20.27
CA MET A 584 18.37 36.65 -20.98
C MET A 584 19.09 37.67 -21.86
#